data_AF-A0A5C8ZUI3-F1
#
_entry.id   AF-A0A5C8ZUI3-F1
#
_cell.length_a   1.000
_cell.length_b   1.000
_cell.length_c   1.000
_cell.angle_alpha   90.00
_cell.angle_beta   90.00
_cell.angle_gamma   90.00
#
_symmetry.space_group_name_H-M   'P 1'
#
loop_
_entity.id
_entity.type
_entity.pdbx_description
1 polymer ?
#
loop_
_entity_poly.entity_id
_entity_poly.type
_entity_poly.pdbx_seq_one_letter_code
_entity_poly.pdbx_strand_id
1 'polypeptide(L)'
;MKQLLKQTLTATGLSIALLGAGTSLAGPGPERGPGTDVVIERMSERLSLSDDQETRIRQIMESQRSQGEADRERLGELRETLRSNSDSGDNFDAGAVQSAADEIGQITSRMTYQMAESQHQVREVLSDEQRAKLDQMMERRKQHAGHRFGKRGEGRPGEESDDEDI
;
A
#
# COMPACT_ATOMS: atom_id res chain seq x y z
N MET A 1 39.33 -19.42 -51.20
CA MET A 1 39.40 -20.85 -51.55
C MET A 1 39.34 -21.67 -50.26
N LYS A 2 38.36 -22.59 -50.15
CA LYS A 2 38.40 -23.94 -49.51
C LYS A 2 38.90 -24.00 -48.05
N GLN A 3 38.21 -24.52 -47.04
CA GLN A 3 37.19 -25.59 -46.87
C GLN A 3 36.60 -25.41 -45.44
N LEU A 4 35.29 -25.41 -45.21
CA LEU A 4 34.43 -26.58 -44.89
C LEU A 4 35.08 -27.66 -44.01
N LEU A 5 34.69 -27.71 -42.73
CA LEU A 5 34.55 -28.97 -41.98
C LEU A 5 33.35 -28.87 -41.02
N LYS A 6 32.26 -29.55 -41.41
CA LYS A 6 31.13 -29.96 -40.58
C LYS A 6 31.45 -31.35 -40.03
N GLN A 7 31.62 -31.51 -38.72
CA GLN A 7 31.60 -32.77 -37.96
C GLN A 7 31.30 -32.38 -36.49
N THR A 8 30.49 -33.01 -35.64
CA THR A 8 29.58 -34.17 -35.65
C THR A 8 28.73 -34.08 -34.37
N LEU A 9 27.52 -34.64 -34.41
CA LEU A 9 26.60 -34.89 -33.28
C LEU A 9 27.29 -35.55 -32.06
N THR A 10 26.91 -35.15 -30.84
CA THR A 10 26.52 -36.08 -29.76
C THR A 10 25.67 -35.37 -28.71
N ALA A 11 24.47 -35.90 -28.50
CA ALA A 11 23.51 -35.49 -27.50
C ALA A 11 23.97 -35.83 -26.08
N THR A 12 23.74 -34.92 -25.14
CA THR A 12 23.60 -35.24 -23.71
C THR A 12 22.33 -34.57 -23.22
N GLY A 13 21.33 -35.39 -22.92
CA GLY A 13 20.09 -34.94 -22.30
C GLY A 13 20.35 -34.58 -20.84
N LEU A 14 19.84 -33.42 -20.43
CA LEU A 14 19.72 -33.06 -19.02
C LEU A 14 18.23 -32.83 -18.74
N SER A 15 17.55 -33.90 -18.33
CA SER A 15 16.20 -33.82 -17.77
C SER A 15 16.30 -33.27 -16.35
N ILE A 16 15.91 -32.01 -16.15
CA ILE A 16 15.58 -31.51 -14.81
C ILE A 16 14.05 -31.49 -14.72
N ALA A 17 13.51 -32.51 -14.09
CA ALA A 17 12.14 -32.51 -13.61
C ALA A 17 12.07 -31.63 -12.36
N LEU A 18 11.54 -30.41 -12.50
CA LEU A 18 11.12 -29.58 -11.38
C LEU A 18 9.64 -29.82 -11.12
N LEU A 19 9.36 -30.81 -10.28
CA LEU A 19 8.10 -30.97 -9.58
C LEU A 19 8.09 -29.97 -8.41
N GLY A 20 7.13 -29.04 -8.43
CA GLY A 20 6.94 -28.10 -7.33
C GLY A 20 6.09 -26.88 -7.70
N ALA A 21 4.98 -27.08 -8.42
CA ALA A 21 3.95 -26.04 -8.48
C ALA A 21 3.18 -26.06 -7.16
N GLY A 22 3.72 -25.37 -6.15
CA GLY A 22 2.97 -25.03 -4.95
C GLY A 22 1.76 -24.20 -5.38
N THR A 23 0.56 -24.69 -5.11
CA THR A 23 -0.66 -23.90 -5.28
C THR A 23 -0.63 -22.78 -4.24
N SER A 24 -0.16 -21.61 -4.65
CA SER A 24 -0.41 -20.37 -3.92
C SER A 24 -1.91 -20.11 -3.96
N LEU A 25 -2.62 -20.52 -2.91
CA LEU A 25 -3.97 -20.03 -2.65
C LEU A 25 -3.85 -18.58 -2.19
N ALA A 26 -3.64 -17.67 -3.15
CA ALA A 26 -3.85 -16.25 -2.96
C ALA A 26 -5.36 -16.02 -2.80
N GLY A 27 -5.84 -16.11 -1.56
CA GLY A 27 -7.18 -15.67 -1.21
C GLY A 27 -7.26 -14.15 -1.36
N PRO A 28 -8.29 -13.59 -2.02
CA PRO A 28 -8.46 -12.15 -2.09
C PRO A 28 -8.78 -11.62 -0.69
N GLY A 29 -7.76 -11.12 0.01
CA GLY A 29 -7.96 -10.29 1.19
C GLY A 29 -8.77 -9.04 0.81
N PRO A 30 -9.57 -8.47 1.73
CA PRO A 30 -10.37 -7.29 1.41
C PRO A 30 -9.43 -6.12 1.11
N GLU A 31 -9.39 -5.70 -0.16
CA GLU A 31 -8.82 -4.42 -0.59
C GLU A 31 -9.58 -3.29 0.12
N ARG A 32 -9.16 -2.91 1.34
CA ARG A 32 -9.76 -1.79 2.07
C ARG A 32 -9.16 -0.48 1.60
N GLY A 33 -9.44 -0.13 0.35
CA GLY A 33 -9.11 1.16 -0.23
C GLY A 33 -9.78 1.36 -1.59
N PRO A 34 -10.11 2.61 -1.98
CA PRO A 34 -10.46 2.87 -3.37
C PRO A 34 -9.29 2.46 -4.26
N GLY A 35 -9.57 1.70 -5.32
CA GLY A 35 -8.56 1.27 -6.28
C GLY A 35 -7.85 2.47 -6.94
N THR A 36 -6.69 2.21 -7.54
CA THR A 36 -5.86 3.23 -8.21
C THR A 36 -6.67 4.10 -9.17
N ASP A 37 -7.56 3.49 -9.96
CA ASP A 37 -8.38 4.22 -10.94
C ASP A 37 -9.31 5.24 -10.28
N VAL A 38 -9.96 4.89 -9.18
CA VAL A 38 -10.86 5.80 -8.43
C VAL A 38 -10.08 6.97 -7.84
N VAL A 39 -8.82 6.76 -7.45
CA VAL A 39 -7.97 7.85 -6.95
C VAL A 39 -7.58 8.80 -8.08
N ILE A 40 -7.21 8.25 -9.24
CA ILE A 40 -6.82 9.04 -10.41
C ILE A 40 -8.02 9.84 -10.94
N GLU A 41 -9.18 9.21 -11.09
CA GLU A 41 -10.42 9.86 -11.52
C GLU A 41 -10.73 11.09 -10.64
N ARG A 42 -10.74 10.91 -9.32
CA ARG A 42 -10.96 12.02 -8.38
C ARG A 42 -9.89 13.10 -8.45
N MET A 43 -8.64 12.73 -8.76
CA MET A 43 -7.57 13.71 -8.90
C MET A 43 -7.70 14.47 -10.21
N SER A 44 -8.10 13.79 -11.29
CA SER A 44 -8.39 14.37 -12.59
C SER A 44 -9.51 15.39 -12.51
N GLU A 45 -10.65 15.03 -11.92
CA GLU A 45 -11.77 15.96 -11.71
C GLU A 45 -11.36 17.21 -10.94
N ARG A 46 -10.50 17.05 -9.93
CA ARG A 46 -10.13 18.16 -9.03
C ARG A 46 -9.01 19.01 -9.58
N LEU A 47 -8.04 18.45 -10.28
CA LEU A 47 -6.87 19.17 -10.80
C LEU A 47 -6.97 19.47 -12.29
N SER A 48 -8.02 18.98 -12.96
CA SER A 48 -8.21 19.08 -14.42
C SER A 48 -6.96 18.54 -15.13
N LEU A 49 -6.62 17.28 -14.84
CA LEU A 49 -5.45 16.62 -15.44
C LEU A 49 -5.68 16.42 -16.94
N SER A 50 -4.61 16.48 -17.73
CA SER A 50 -4.65 16.01 -19.12
C SER A 50 -4.49 14.49 -19.19
N ASP A 51 -4.89 13.91 -20.32
CA ASP A 51 -4.75 12.46 -20.59
C ASP A 51 -3.29 11.97 -20.39
N ASP A 52 -2.33 12.79 -20.81
CA ASP A 52 -0.90 12.52 -20.62
C ASP A 52 -0.49 12.52 -19.14
N GLN A 53 -1.03 13.47 -18.36
CA GLN A 53 -0.77 13.54 -16.92
C GLN A 53 -1.40 12.36 -16.18
N GLU A 54 -2.65 12.01 -16.49
CA GLU A 54 -3.32 10.84 -15.94
C GLU A 54 -2.53 9.55 -16.21
N THR A 55 -2.05 9.38 -17.44
CA THR A 55 -1.29 8.20 -17.84
C THR A 55 0.02 8.08 -17.05
N ARG A 56 0.78 9.18 -16.90
CA ARG A 56 2.03 9.18 -16.13
C ARG A 56 1.79 8.91 -14.65
N ILE A 57 0.75 9.52 -14.09
CA ILE A 57 0.37 9.32 -12.68
C ILE A 57 -0.06 7.88 -12.44
N ARG A 58 -0.81 7.28 -13.36
CA ARG A 58 -1.19 5.85 -13.29
C ARG A 58 0.03 4.96 -13.20
N GLN A 59 1.01 5.16 -14.08
CA GLN A 59 2.26 4.40 -14.07
C GLN A 59 3.02 4.55 -12.74
N ILE A 60 3.10 5.77 -12.19
CA ILE A 60 3.73 6.02 -10.89
C ILE A 60 3.02 5.22 -9.78
N MET A 61 1.69 5.29 -9.73
CA MET A 61 0.89 4.61 -8.70
C MET A 61 0.91 3.09 -8.82
N GLU A 62 0.86 2.56 -10.05
CA GLU A 62 0.98 1.12 -10.32
C GLU A 62 2.35 0.59 -9.95
N SER A 63 3.42 1.33 -10.30
CA SER A 63 4.79 0.96 -9.92
C SER A 63 4.93 0.91 -8.39
N GLN A 64 4.45 1.93 -7.68
CA GLN A 64 4.45 1.96 -6.22
C GLN A 64 3.64 0.80 -5.61
N ARG A 65 2.48 0.49 -6.21
CA ARG A 65 1.63 -0.61 -5.75
C ARG A 65 2.38 -1.93 -5.85
N SER A 66 2.96 -2.22 -7.01
CA SER A 66 3.73 -3.43 -7.29
C SER A 66 4.96 -3.54 -6.38
N GLN A 67 5.74 -2.47 -6.22
CA GLN A 67 6.93 -2.47 -5.37
C GLN A 67 6.63 -2.76 -3.89
N GLY A 68 5.45 -2.38 -3.42
CA GLY A 68 5.04 -2.60 -2.03
C GLY A 68 4.16 -3.85 -1.82
N GLU A 69 3.91 -4.67 -2.84
CA GLU A 69 2.98 -5.80 -2.74
C GLU A 69 3.47 -6.84 -1.72
N ALA A 70 4.71 -7.30 -1.85
CA ALA A 70 5.34 -8.22 -0.92
C ALA A 70 5.40 -7.66 0.51
N ASP A 71 5.70 -6.36 0.66
CA ASP A 71 5.73 -5.69 1.96
C ASP A 71 4.33 -5.67 2.62
N ARG A 72 3.24 -5.51 1.85
CA ARG A 72 1.86 -5.56 2.36
C ARG A 72 1.45 -6.96 2.79
N GLU A 73 1.80 -7.98 1.99
CA GLU A 73 1.57 -9.37 2.34
C GLU A 73 2.30 -9.72 3.65
N ARG A 74 3.58 -9.37 3.72
CA ARG A 74 4.42 -9.62 4.90
C ARG A 74 3.89 -8.91 6.14
N LEU A 75 3.42 -7.67 6.03
CA LEU A 75 2.75 -6.99 7.14
C LEU A 75 1.50 -7.73 7.63
N GLY A 76 0.76 -8.39 6.74
CA GLY A 76 -0.37 -9.24 7.12
C GLY A 76 0.07 -10.40 8.00
N GLU A 77 1.08 -11.15 7.56
CA GLU A 77 1.64 -12.29 8.30
C GLU A 77 2.22 -11.88 9.67
N LEU A 78 2.95 -10.77 9.71
CA LEU A 78 3.56 -10.27 10.94
C LEU A 78 2.50 -9.80 11.95
N ARG A 79 1.42 -9.15 11.48
CA ARG A 79 0.29 -8.77 12.35
C ARG A 79 -0.44 -9.99 12.89
N GLU A 80 -0.60 -11.03 12.08
CA GLU A 80 -1.17 -12.30 12.52
C GLU A 80 -0.28 -12.98 13.57
N THR A 81 1.04 -12.95 13.36
CA THR A 81 2.03 -13.47 14.32
C THR A 81 1.91 -12.75 15.66
N LEU A 82 1.82 -11.42 15.66
CA LEU A 82 1.64 -10.62 16.87
C LEU A 82 0.30 -10.92 17.56
N ARG A 83 -0.79 -11.04 16.78
CA ARG A 83 -2.13 -11.33 17.29
C ARG A 83 -2.18 -12.72 17.94
N SER A 84 -1.71 -13.74 17.22
CA SER A 84 -1.66 -15.12 17.70
C SER A 84 -0.83 -15.26 18.98
N ASN A 85 0.35 -14.61 19.05
CA ASN A 85 1.18 -14.62 20.27
C ASN A 85 0.51 -13.91 21.46
N SER A 86 -0.22 -12.82 21.20
CA SER A 86 -0.96 -12.11 22.26
C SER A 86 -2.11 -12.95 22.81
N ASP A 87 -2.73 -13.78 21.97
CA ASP A 87 -3.84 -14.67 22.34
C ASP A 87 -3.34 -16.02 22.95
N SER A 88 -2.03 -16.24 23.05
CA SER A 88 -1.41 -17.52 23.43
C SER A 88 -1.45 -17.87 24.93
N GLY A 89 -1.98 -16.98 25.78
CA GLY A 89 -1.96 -17.14 27.24
C GLY A 89 -0.52 -17.24 27.77
N ASP A 90 -0.22 -18.33 28.49
CA ASP A 90 1.10 -18.54 29.11
C ASP A 90 2.21 -18.92 28.10
N ASN A 91 1.88 -19.19 26.83
CA ASN A 91 2.83 -19.58 25.79
C ASN A 91 3.36 -18.39 24.96
N PHE A 92 3.54 -17.23 25.60
CA PHE A 92 4.04 -16.03 24.93
C PHE A 92 5.49 -16.20 24.46
N ASP A 93 5.71 -16.16 23.15
CA ASP A 93 7.06 -16.13 22.57
C ASP A 93 7.53 -14.68 22.39
N ALA A 94 8.25 -14.18 23.39
CA ALA A 94 8.83 -12.85 23.36
C ALA A 94 9.80 -12.62 22.19
N GLY A 95 10.53 -13.66 21.77
CA GLY A 95 11.49 -13.57 20.67
C GLY A 95 10.79 -13.41 19.33
N ALA A 96 9.74 -14.19 19.10
CA ALA A 96 8.91 -14.08 17.90
C ALA A 96 8.22 -12.72 17.81
N VAL A 97 7.68 -12.22 18.93
CA VAL A 97 7.03 -10.90 18.98
C VAL A 97 8.02 -9.77 18.72
N GLN A 98 9.19 -9.80 19.34
CA GLN A 98 10.22 -8.78 19.11
C GLN A 98 10.67 -8.76 17.64
N SER A 99 10.97 -9.94 17.07
CA SER A 99 11.37 -10.05 15.66
C SER A 99 10.28 -9.54 14.71
N ALA A 100 9.01 -9.85 14.98
CA ALA A 100 7.92 -9.38 14.16
C ALA A 100 7.73 -7.85 14.25
N ALA A 101 7.87 -7.28 15.44
CA ALA A 101 7.80 -5.83 15.65
C ALA A 101 8.94 -5.09 14.91
N ASP A 102 10.16 -5.61 15.00
CA ASP A 102 11.32 -5.02 14.32
C ASP A 102 11.14 -5.03 12.79
N GLU A 103 10.64 -6.14 12.23
CA GLU A 103 10.39 -6.26 10.80
C GLU A 103 9.25 -5.35 10.32
N ILE A 104 8.17 -5.21 11.11
CA ILE A 104 7.10 -4.23 10.85
C ILE A 104 7.69 -2.81 10.79
N GLY A 105 8.61 -2.46 11.69
CA GLY A 105 9.29 -1.17 11.69
C GLY A 105 10.07 -0.91 10.40
N GLN A 106 10.82 -1.92 9.94
CA GLN A 106 11.59 -1.84 8.69
C GLN A 106 10.68 -1.69 7.47
N ILE A 107 9.62 -2.50 7.36
CA ILE A 107 8.65 -2.41 6.26
C ILE A 107 7.97 -1.04 6.27
N THR A 108 7.53 -0.57 7.44
CA THR A 108 6.87 0.74 7.56
C THR A 108 7.79 1.88 7.12
N SER A 109 9.09 1.81 7.44
CA SER A 109 10.09 2.77 6.97
C SER A 109 10.20 2.78 5.44
N ARG A 110 10.34 1.60 4.80
CA ARG A 110 10.41 1.48 3.34
C ARG A 110 9.16 2.03 2.66
N MET A 111 7.98 1.62 3.12
CA MET A 111 6.70 2.06 2.56
C MET A 111 6.49 3.57 2.72
N THR A 112 6.96 4.15 3.84
CA THR A 112 6.88 5.60 4.07
C THR A 112 7.76 6.36 3.09
N TYR A 113 8.99 5.88 2.85
CA TYR A 113 9.87 6.45 1.83
C TYR A 113 9.25 6.37 0.44
N GLN A 114 8.78 5.19 0.03
CA GLN A 114 8.12 4.99 -1.28
C GLN A 114 6.91 5.91 -1.45
N MET A 115 6.13 6.12 -0.39
CA MET A 115 5.01 7.06 -0.39
C MET A 115 5.44 8.50 -0.63
N ALA A 116 6.49 8.97 0.05
CA ALA A 116 7.02 10.31 -0.16
C ALA A 116 7.58 10.49 -1.59
N GLU A 117 8.29 9.48 -2.08
CA GLU A 117 8.86 9.47 -3.43
C GLU A 117 7.76 9.52 -4.51
N SER A 118 6.74 8.66 -4.44
CA SER A 118 5.63 8.70 -5.39
C SER A 118 4.85 10.00 -5.33
N GLN A 119 4.63 10.57 -4.14
CA GLN A 119 4.02 11.90 -4.01
C GLN A 119 4.84 12.98 -4.69
N HIS A 120 6.17 12.94 -4.56
CA HIS A 120 7.05 13.87 -5.25
C HIS A 120 6.98 13.69 -6.77
N GLN A 121 7.05 12.46 -7.27
CA GLN A 121 6.94 12.16 -8.71
C GLN A 121 5.61 12.62 -9.30
N VAL A 122 4.49 12.43 -8.58
CA VAL A 122 3.19 12.96 -9.02
C VAL A 122 3.22 14.48 -9.11
N ARG A 123 3.81 15.19 -8.13
CA ARG A 123 3.94 16.65 -8.18
C ARG A 123 4.74 17.12 -9.38
N GLU A 124 5.78 16.38 -9.79
CA GLU A 124 6.58 16.72 -10.96
C GLU A 124 5.81 16.63 -12.29
N VAL A 125 4.73 15.84 -12.35
CA VAL A 125 3.85 15.74 -13.53
C VAL A 125 2.88 16.93 -13.63
N LEU A 126 2.61 17.62 -12.51
CA LEU A 126 1.64 18.72 -12.43
C LEU A 126 2.25 20.05 -12.88
N SER A 127 1.42 20.91 -13.48
CA SER A 127 1.75 22.33 -13.71
C SER A 127 1.83 23.10 -12.38
N ASP A 128 2.41 24.29 -12.40
CA ASP A 128 2.52 25.15 -11.21
C ASP A 128 1.14 25.49 -10.63
N GLU A 129 0.16 25.78 -11.49
CA GLU A 129 -1.22 26.07 -11.07
C GLU A 129 -1.89 24.84 -10.43
N GLN A 130 -1.67 23.65 -10.98
CA GLN A 130 -2.19 22.40 -10.43
C GLN A 130 -1.53 22.04 -9.09
N ARG A 131 -0.21 22.27 -8.95
CA ARG A 131 0.52 22.11 -7.67
C ARG A 131 -0.05 23.04 -6.60
N ALA A 132 -0.27 24.32 -6.93
CA ALA A 132 -0.87 25.28 -6.02
C ALA A 132 -2.29 24.88 -5.58
N LYS A 133 -3.11 24.37 -6.52
CA LYS A 133 -4.45 23.85 -6.21
C LYS A 133 -4.39 22.62 -5.31
N LEU A 134 -3.47 21.70 -5.56
CA LEU A 134 -3.24 20.53 -4.72
C LEU A 134 -2.86 20.93 -3.29
N ASP A 135 -1.96 21.89 -3.11
CA ASP A 135 -1.56 22.38 -1.79
C ASP A 135 -2.73 23.03 -1.04
N GLN A 136 -3.56 23.81 -1.72
CA GLN A 136 -4.78 24.37 -1.13
C GLN A 136 -5.76 23.29 -0.66
N MET A 137 -5.95 22.24 -1.46
CA MET A 137 -6.80 21.10 -1.09
C MET A 137 -6.27 20.36 0.14
N MET A 138 -4.94 20.16 0.20
CA MET A 138 -4.28 19.51 1.33
C MET A 138 -4.41 20.32 2.61
N GLU A 139 -4.27 21.64 2.53
CA GLU A 139 -4.44 22.54 3.66
C GLU A 139 -5.88 22.52 4.20
N ARG A 140 -6.88 22.59 3.31
CA ARG A 140 -8.28 22.40 3.71
C ARG A 140 -8.49 21.05 4.40
N ARG A 141 -7.89 19.98 3.91
CA ARG A 141 -8.01 18.64 4.52
C ARG A 141 -7.41 18.60 5.93
N LYS A 142 -6.25 19.23 6.15
CA LYS A 142 -5.61 19.35 7.48
C LYS A 142 -6.51 20.08 8.47
N GLN A 143 -7.12 21.19 8.06
CA GLN A 143 -8.04 21.96 8.89
C GLN A 143 -9.25 21.10 9.32
N HIS A 144 -9.86 20.36 8.39
CA HIS A 144 -11.00 19.50 8.71
C HIS A 144 -10.63 18.28 9.58
N ALA A 145 -9.42 17.75 9.42
CA ALA A 145 -8.92 16.67 10.27
C ALA A 145 -8.75 17.15 11.72
N GLY A 146 -8.19 18.34 11.94
CA GLY A 146 -8.03 18.93 13.28
C GLY A 146 -9.36 19.11 14.02
N HIS A 147 -10.43 19.48 13.31
CA HIS A 147 -11.77 19.64 13.90
C HIS A 147 -12.41 18.31 14.33
N ARG A 148 -12.06 17.18 13.71
CA ARG A 148 -12.58 15.85 14.09
C ARG A 148 -11.93 15.28 15.35
N PHE A 149 -10.68 15.63 15.63
CA PHE A 149 -10.02 15.25 16.88
C PHE A 149 -10.48 16.10 18.08
N GLY A 150 -10.86 17.37 17.86
CA GLY A 150 -11.39 18.24 18.93
C GLY A 150 -12.77 17.81 19.47
N LYS A 151 -13.65 17.27 18.63
CA LYS A 151 -15.03 16.89 19.04
C LYS A 151 -15.16 15.56 19.78
N ARG A 152 -14.08 14.81 20.00
CA ARG A 152 -14.12 13.53 20.75
C ARG A 152 -13.79 13.69 22.24
N GLY A 153 -13.45 14.91 22.69
CA GLY A 153 -13.09 15.23 24.08
C GLY A 153 -14.12 16.05 24.87
N GLU A 154 -15.17 16.58 24.23
CA GLU A 154 -16.27 17.26 24.92
C GLU A 154 -17.41 16.26 25.15
N GLY A 155 -17.53 15.81 26.40
CA GLY A 155 -18.62 14.94 26.83
C GLY A 155 -19.98 15.56 26.48
N ARG A 156 -20.90 14.72 25.99
CA ARG A 156 -22.33 15.07 25.96
C ARG A 156 -22.72 15.48 27.39
N PRO A 157 -23.24 16.71 27.64
CA PRO A 157 -24.00 16.93 28.85
C PRO A 157 -25.18 15.94 28.80
N GLY A 158 -25.45 15.29 29.93
CA GLY A 158 -26.60 14.40 30.07
C GLY A 158 -27.83 15.09 29.53
N GLU A 159 -28.44 14.46 28.53
CA GLU A 159 -29.82 14.76 28.14
C GLU A 159 -30.65 14.21 29.31
N GLU A 160 -30.88 15.12 30.26
CA GLU A 160 -31.80 14.97 31.38
C GLU A 160 -33.17 14.64 30.77
N SER A 161 -33.68 13.47 31.15
CA SER A 161 -34.99 12.98 30.74
C SER A 161 -36.06 13.79 31.47
N ASP A 162 -36.44 14.92 30.89
CA ASP A 162 -37.66 15.63 31.24
C ASP A 162 -38.78 15.17 30.30
N ASP A 163 -39.29 13.97 30.57
CA ASP A 163 -40.64 13.57 30.17
C ASP A 163 -41.49 13.50 31.46
N GLU A 164 -41.88 14.67 31.97
CA GLU A 164 -43.12 14.80 32.75
C GLU A 164 -44.11 15.63 31.92
N ASP A 165 -45.21 14.97 31.59
CA ASP A 165 -46.44 15.41 30.95
C ASP A 165 -46.74 16.93 30.89
N ILE A 166 -47.11 17.37 29.67
CA ILE A 166 -47.92 18.53 29.20
C ILE A 166 -47.20 19.52 28.28
#